data_AF-A0A812LGF2-F1
#
_entry.id   AF-A0A812LGF2-F1
#
_cell.length_a   1.000
_cell.length_b   1.000
_cell.length_c   1.000
_cell.angle_alpha   90.00
_cell.angle_beta   90.00
_cell.angle_gamma   90.00
#
_symmetry.space_group_name_H-M   'P 1'
#
loop_
_entity.id
_entity.type
_entity.pdbx_description
1 polymer ?
#
loop_
_entity_poly.entity_id
_entity_poly.type
_entity_poly.pdbx_seq_one_letter_code
_entity_poly.pdbx_strand_id
1 'polypeptide(L)'
;ASRTQSMSQCRKIVKRVITSTWFECFAMVMIMLHSLFIGLQINHLAVTLNPDAGIFWRSIDLGFGTFFGLEVCVRLYVYQLRFFTMHGCAWNILDFVVSALQMFEEIVALTASSSDLEMAQSGVMRVMRILRGVKVMRLIRAVRYADELQLVVSCLLLSLRTFMWALSLLVMTIYVMAIYVTQAVYVYRLENPPGESPATDLANERLEEFWGRGLLISMLSVFQALTGGVDWGDVCAPLIDYIS
;
A
#
# COMPACT_ATOMS: atom_id res chain seq x y z
N ALA A 1 -29.74 16.24 -24.25
CA ALA A 1 -29.32 17.65 -24.42
C ALA A 1 -27.80 17.75 -24.52
N SER A 2 -27.27 17.57 -25.73
CA SER A 2 -25.84 17.53 -26.05
C SER A 2 -25.30 18.95 -26.30
N ARG A 3 -24.84 19.64 -25.25
CA ARG A 3 -23.95 20.79 -25.43
C ARG A 3 -22.59 20.27 -25.91
N THR A 4 -22.40 20.24 -27.23
CA THR A 4 -21.07 20.27 -27.84
C THR A 4 -20.40 21.57 -27.41
N GLN A 5 -19.65 21.53 -26.31
CA GLN A 5 -18.76 22.62 -25.91
C GLN A 5 -17.84 22.93 -27.10
N SER A 6 -18.07 24.06 -27.75
CA SER A 6 -17.11 24.64 -28.68
C SER A 6 -15.81 24.87 -27.91
N MET A 7 -14.81 24.01 -28.11
CA MET A 7 -13.51 24.20 -27.46
C MET A 7 -12.89 25.49 -28.01
N SER A 8 -12.45 26.37 -27.12
CA SER A 8 -11.68 27.57 -27.47
C SER A 8 -10.44 27.17 -28.30
N GLN A 9 -9.99 28.04 -29.21
CA GLN A 9 -8.85 27.74 -30.07
C GLN A 9 -7.58 27.41 -29.26
N CYS A 10 -7.36 28.13 -28.16
CA CYS A 10 -6.29 27.84 -27.20
C CYS A 10 -6.39 26.41 -26.64
N ARG A 11 -7.57 25.98 -26.18
CA ARG A 11 -7.78 24.62 -25.65
C ARG A 11 -7.54 23.54 -26.71
N LYS A 12 -7.84 23.80 -27.98
CA LYS A 12 -7.53 22.87 -29.09
C LYS A 12 -6.03 22.73 -29.34
N ILE A 13 -5.30 23.84 -29.31
CA ILE A 13 -3.84 23.86 -29.49
C ILE A 13 -3.18 23.12 -28.33
N VAL A 14 -3.55 23.47 -27.09
CA VAL A 14 -3.00 22.83 -25.88
C VAL A 14 -3.30 21.34 -25.86
N LYS A 15 -4.52 20.93 -26.25
CA LYS A 15 -4.85 19.52 -26.38
C LYS A 15 -3.91 18.81 -27.37
N ARG A 16 -3.68 19.41 -28.55
CA ARG A 16 -2.79 18.83 -29.57
C ARG A 16 -1.36 18.66 -29.07
N VAL A 17 -0.86 19.61 -28.27
CA VAL A 17 0.49 19.54 -27.68
C VAL A 17 0.58 18.40 -26.67
N ILE A 18 -0.40 18.29 -25.75
CA ILE A 18 -0.37 17.27 -24.70
C ILE A 18 -0.57 15.86 -25.25
N THR A 19 -1.37 15.69 -26.29
CA THR A 19 -1.59 14.38 -26.94
C THR A 19 -0.54 14.07 -28.01
N SER A 20 0.56 14.83 -28.06
CA SER A 20 1.65 14.57 -28.99
C SER A 20 2.54 13.47 -28.44
N THR A 21 2.88 12.47 -29.27
CA THR A 21 3.82 11.39 -28.90
C THR A 21 5.17 11.92 -28.45
N TRP A 22 5.61 13.07 -28.99
CA TRP A 22 6.84 13.74 -28.54
C TRP A 22 6.73 14.22 -27.10
N PHE A 23 5.57 14.75 -26.71
CA PHE A 23 5.33 15.20 -25.33
C PHE A 23 5.25 14.02 -24.37
N GLU A 24 4.63 12.92 -24.77
CA GLU A 24 4.57 11.68 -23.99
C GLU A 24 5.97 11.07 -23.78
N CYS A 25 6.77 11.00 -24.84
CA CYS A 25 8.16 10.54 -24.76
C CYS A 25 9.01 11.45 -23.86
N PHE A 26 8.88 12.77 -24.01
CA PHE A 26 9.55 13.72 -23.14
C PHE A 26 9.14 13.56 -21.68
N ALA A 27 7.85 13.40 -21.39
CA ALA A 27 7.35 13.19 -20.04
C ALA A 27 7.87 11.86 -19.45
N MET A 28 7.96 10.79 -20.25
CA MET A 28 8.59 9.53 -19.81
C MET A 28 10.05 9.71 -19.42
N VAL A 29 10.84 10.39 -20.26
CA VAL A 29 12.26 10.69 -19.96
C VAL A 29 12.38 11.52 -18.68
N MET A 30 11.51 12.52 -18.48
CA MET A 30 11.49 13.32 -17.26
C MET A 30 11.15 12.49 -16.02
N ILE A 31 10.25 11.51 -16.12
CA ILE A 31 9.93 10.60 -15.00
C ILE A 31 11.13 9.71 -14.68
N MET A 32 11.77 9.14 -15.70
CA MET A 32 12.98 8.33 -15.51
C MET A 32 14.10 9.14 -14.86
N LEU A 33 14.34 10.35 -15.34
CA LEU A 33 15.35 11.24 -14.77
C LEU A 33 15.03 11.60 -13.31
N HIS A 34 13.77 11.97 -13.03
CA HIS A 34 13.32 12.24 -11.66
C HIS A 34 13.50 11.02 -10.75
N SER A 35 13.22 9.81 -11.23
CA SER A 35 13.42 8.59 -10.46
C SER A 35 14.87 8.32 -10.12
N LEU A 36 15.78 8.58 -11.06
CA LEU A 36 17.21 8.46 -10.82
C LEU A 36 17.66 9.44 -9.73
N PHE A 37 17.19 10.69 -9.78
CA PHE A 37 17.49 11.67 -8.74
C PHE A 37 16.93 11.28 -7.37
N ILE A 38 15.72 10.73 -7.30
CA ILE A 38 15.16 10.21 -6.05
C ILE A 38 16.04 9.08 -5.50
N GLY A 39 16.48 8.15 -6.34
CA GLY A 39 17.37 7.06 -5.94
C GLY A 39 18.71 7.57 -5.40
N LEU A 40 19.33 8.53 -6.09
CA LEU A 40 20.58 9.16 -5.65
C LEU A 40 20.41 9.95 -4.36
N GLN A 41 19.28 10.67 -4.20
CA GLN A 41 18.94 11.39 -2.97
C GLN A 41 18.84 10.42 -1.78
N ILE A 42 18.11 9.32 -1.94
CA ILE A 42 17.94 8.30 -0.90
C ILE A 42 19.29 7.68 -0.52
N ASN A 43 20.12 7.34 -1.52
CA ASN A 43 21.46 6.81 -1.27
C ASN A 43 22.33 7.82 -0.49
N HIS A 44 22.33 9.09 -0.90
CA HIS A 44 23.06 10.14 -0.20
C HIS A 44 22.59 10.33 1.25
N LEU A 45 21.26 10.34 1.48
CA LEU A 45 20.68 10.43 2.83
C LEU A 45 21.05 9.22 3.70
N ALA A 46 21.07 8.02 3.11
CA ALA A 46 21.44 6.79 3.82
C ALA A 46 22.91 6.77 4.24
N VAL A 47 23.82 7.24 3.37
CA VAL A 47 25.27 7.26 3.65
C VAL A 47 25.64 8.39 4.64
N THR A 48 25.08 9.58 4.45
CA THR A 48 25.44 10.75 5.27
C THR A 48 24.73 10.75 6.63
N LEU A 49 23.68 9.94 6.80
CA LEU A 49 22.83 9.84 8.00
C LEU A 49 22.27 11.20 8.48
N ASN A 50 22.18 12.17 7.56
CA ASN A 50 21.60 13.48 7.82
C ASN A 50 20.13 13.48 7.39
N PRO A 51 19.19 13.90 8.27
CA PRO A 51 17.76 13.92 7.95
C PRO A 51 17.41 14.97 6.90
N ASP A 52 18.22 16.01 6.77
CA ASP A 52 18.06 17.08 5.80
C ASP A 52 18.75 16.74 4.48
N ALA A 53 17.95 16.63 3.43
CA ALA A 53 18.44 16.43 2.07
C ALA A 53 19.21 17.65 1.54
N GLY A 54 19.27 18.77 2.25
CA GLY A 54 19.90 19.98 1.77
C GLY A 54 19.11 20.68 0.65
N ILE A 55 19.48 21.93 0.39
CA ILE A 55 18.75 22.82 -0.53
C ILE A 55 18.77 22.28 -1.96
N PHE A 56 19.90 21.71 -2.40
CA PHE A 56 20.07 21.17 -3.75
C PHE A 56 19.02 20.12 -4.10
N TRP A 57 18.91 19.07 -3.28
CA TRP A 57 17.97 17.97 -3.51
C TRP A 57 16.51 18.44 -3.41
N ARG A 58 16.22 19.37 -2.50
CA ARG A 58 14.89 19.99 -2.39
C ARG A 58 14.52 20.79 -3.64
N SER A 59 15.45 21.57 -4.21
CA SER A 59 15.21 22.31 -5.45
C SER A 59 14.92 21.39 -6.63
N ILE A 60 15.61 20.24 -6.73
CA ILE A 60 15.35 19.23 -7.76
C ILE A 60 13.94 18.64 -7.60
N ASP A 61 13.60 18.20 -6.39
CA ASP A 61 12.27 17.64 -6.07
C ASP A 61 11.14 18.65 -6.39
N LEU A 62 11.34 19.92 -6.04
CA LEU A 62 10.41 21.01 -6.33
C LEU A 62 10.28 21.27 -7.83
N GLY A 63 11.40 21.26 -8.56
CA GLY A 63 11.42 21.47 -10.01
C GLY A 63 10.61 20.41 -10.75
N PHE A 64 10.92 19.13 -10.52
CA PHE A 64 10.15 18.03 -11.11
C PHE A 64 8.71 18.02 -10.63
N GLY A 65 8.47 18.30 -9.34
CA GLY A 65 7.13 18.39 -8.77
C GLY A 65 6.24 19.42 -9.43
N THR A 66 6.79 20.62 -9.63
CA THR A 66 6.09 21.72 -10.28
C THR A 66 5.80 21.37 -11.74
N PHE A 67 6.76 20.76 -12.45
CA PHE A 67 6.56 20.32 -13.83
C PHE A 67 5.38 19.33 -13.96
N PHE A 68 5.36 18.26 -13.15
CA PHE A 68 4.28 17.28 -13.21
C PHE A 68 2.96 17.81 -12.64
N GLY A 69 3.01 18.70 -11.65
CA GLY A 69 1.85 19.41 -11.14
C GLY A 69 1.20 20.25 -12.24
N LEU A 70 1.98 21.05 -12.95
CA LEU A 70 1.52 21.82 -14.10
C LEU A 70 0.97 20.92 -15.20
N GLU A 71 1.63 19.82 -15.52
CA GLU A 71 1.15 18.86 -16.52
C GLU A 71 -0.27 18.36 -16.22
N VAL A 72 -0.52 17.96 -14.97
CA VAL A 72 -1.84 17.53 -14.50
C VAL A 72 -2.85 18.67 -14.54
N CYS A 73 -2.47 19.89 -14.13
CA CYS A 73 -3.33 21.07 -14.19
C CYS A 73 -3.75 21.40 -15.62
N VAL A 74 -2.82 21.35 -16.59
CA VAL A 74 -3.15 21.60 -17.99
C VAL A 74 -4.04 20.48 -18.55
N ARG A 75 -3.79 19.21 -18.19
CA ARG A 75 -4.70 18.10 -18.53
C ARG A 75 -6.09 18.31 -17.94
N LEU A 76 -6.20 18.73 -16.69
CA LEU A 76 -7.47 19.05 -16.05
C LEU A 76 -8.20 20.21 -16.74
N TYR A 77 -7.47 21.25 -17.16
CA TYR A 77 -8.04 22.36 -17.95
C TYR A 77 -8.58 21.89 -19.31
N VAL A 78 -7.85 21.01 -19.99
CA VAL A 78 -8.25 20.47 -21.31
C VAL A 78 -9.40 19.49 -21.21
N TYR A 79 -9.41 18.57 -20.24
CA TYR A 79 -10.42 17.50 -20.14
C TYR A 79 -11.59 17.84 -19.21
N GLN A 80 -11.43 18.81 -18.29
CA GLN A 80 -12.45 19.24 -17.33
C GLN A 80 -13.06 18.03 -16.58
N LEU A 81 -14.38 17.99 -16.41
CA LEU A 81 -15.08 16.86 -15.77
C LEU A 81 -14.91 15.53 -16.52
N ARG A 82 -14.61 15.55 -17.83
CA ARG A 82 -14.31 14.32 -18.57
C ARG A 82 -13.01 13.66 -18.13
N PHE A 83 -12.13 14.38 -17.43
CA PHE A 83 -10.91 13.82 -16.84
C PHE A 83 -11.22 12.62 -15.93
N PHE A 84 -12.35 12.69 -15.20
CA PHE A 84 -12.77 11.67 -14.23
C PHE A 84 -13.66 10.56 -14.82
N THR A 85 -14.24 10.76 -16.01
CA THR A 85 -15.23 9.83 -16.59
C THR A 85 -14.75 9.17 -17.89
N MET A 86 -13.57 9.53 -18.40
CA MET A 86 -13.02 8.95 -19.62
C MET A 86 -12.53 7.50 -19.41
N HIS A 87 -12.45 6.72 -20.50
CA HIS A 87 -11.77 5.43 -20.48
C HIS A 87 -10.31 5.61 -20.00
N GLY A 88 -9.87 4.81 -19.03
CA GLY A 88 -8.57 5.02 -18.37
C GLY A 88 -8.55 6.11 -17.29
N CYS A 89 -9.71 6.59 -16.81
CA CYS A 89 -9.78 7.63 -15.77
C CYS A 89 -9.07 7.25 -14.47
N ALA A 90 -8.93 5.96 -14.15
CA ALA A 90 -8.18 5.50 -12.98
C ALA A 90 -6.74 6.02 -12.97
N TRP A 91 -6.04 5.99 -14.12
CA TRP A 91 -4.68 6.52 -14.25
C TRP A 91 -4.62 8.03 -14.10
N ASN A 92 -5.62 8.74 -14.64
CA ASN A 92 -5.74 10.18 -14.49
C ASN A 92 -6.02 10.60 -13.04
N ILE A 93 -6.86 9.84 -12.33
CA ILE A 93 -7.17 10.05 -10.91
C ILE A 93 -5.92 9.79 -10.07
N LEU A 94 -5.19 8.70 -10.33
CA LEU A 94 -3.93 8.39 -9.65
C LEU A 94 -2.93 9.53 -9.82
N ASP A 95 -2.73 10.01 -11.05
CA ASP A 95 -1.87 11.16 -11.31
C ASP A 95 -2.28 12.38 -10.51
N PHE A 96 -3.58 12.71 -10.50
CA PHE A 96 -4.11 13.85 -9.76
C PHE A 96 -3.86 13.72 -8.26
N VAL A 97 -4.17 12.58 -7.67
CA VAL A 97 -3.95 12.31 -6.24
C VAL A 97 -2.47 12.41 -5.89
N VAL A 98 -1.59 11.79 -6.68
CA VAL A 98 -0.13 11.85 -6.41
C VAL A 98 0.40 13.29 -6.52
N SER A 99 -0.11 14.10 -7.46
CA SER A 99 0.33 15.50 -7.61
C SER A 99 -0.20 16.36 -6.46
N ALA A 100 -1.43 16.12 -6.03
CA ALA A 100 -2.02 16.81 -4.89
C ALA A 100 -1.29 16.48 -3.58
N LEU A 101 -0.96 15.21 -3.33
CA LEU A 101 -0.18 14.79 -2.17
C LEU A 101 1.23 15.40 -2.18
N GLN A 102 1.86 15.51 -3.36
CA GLN A 102 3.16 16.15 -3.50
C GLN A 102 3.11 17.66 -3.18
N MET A 103 2.11 18.38 -3.70
CA MET A 103 1.95 19.80 -3.36
C MET A 103 1.65 19.98 -1.87
N PHE A 104 0.83 19.11 -1.29
CA PHE A 104 0.54 19.11 0.13
C PHE A 104 1.80 18.88 0.98
N GLU A 105 2.65 17.92 0.60
CA GLU A 105 3.95 17.66 1.25
C GLU A 105 4.82 18.92 1.27
N GLU A 106 4.96 19.60 0.13
CA GLU A 106 5.79 20.80 0.04
C GLU A 106 5.24 21.95 0.89
N ILE A 107 3.91 22.17 0.88
CA ILE A 107 3.26 23.19 1.70
C ILE A 107 3.52 22.92 3.19
N VAL A 108 3.31 21.68 3.64
CA VAL A 108 3.57 21.28 5.04
C VAL A 108 5.04 21.49 5.38
N ALA A 109 5.96 21.17 4.47
CA ALA A 109 7.39 21.36 4.68
C ALA A 109 7.80 22.83 4.78
N LEU A 110 7.11 23.75 4.08
CA LEU A 110 7.33 25.19 4.19
C LEU A 110 6.78 25.74 5.52
N THR A 111 5.55 25.36 5.90
CA THR A 111 4.94 25.84 7.15
C THR A 111 5.66 25.33 8.40
N ALA A 112 6.18 24.10 8.35
CA ALA A 112 6.99 23.53 9.42
C ALA A 112 8.33 24.28 9.62
N SER A 113 8.89 24.88 8.58
CA SER A 113 10.12 25.69 8.68
C SER A 113 9.90 27.11 9.18
N SER A 114 8.65 27.61 9.14
CA SER A 114 8.31 29.00 9.50
C SER A 114 7.66 29.16 10.88
N SER A 115 7.30 28.07 11.55
CA SER A 115 6.57 28.11 12.82
C SER A 115 7.36 27.48 13.96
N ASP A 116 7.50 28.19 15.08
CA ASP A 116 8.01 27.72 16.38
C ASP A 116 7.02 26.72 17.04
N LEU A 117 6.51 25.76 16.26
CA LEU A 117 5.46 24.84 16.69
C LEU A 117 6.08 23.57 17.29
N GLU A 118 6.70 23.71 18.46
CA GLU A 118 7.39 22.62 19.18
C GLU A 118 6.46 21.41 19.45
N MET A 119 5.15 21.62 19.64
CA MET A 119 4.19 20.52 19.87
C MET A 119 3.77 19.73 18.61
N ALA A 120 3.98 20.27 17.40
CA ALA A 120 3.59 19.59 16.16
C ALA A 120 4.73 18.76 15.54
N GLN A 121 5.94 18.87 16.06
CA GLN A 121 7.13 18.24 15.47
C GLN A 121 7.03 16.71 15.39
N SER A 122 6.42 16.04 16.38
CA SER A 122 6.30 14.57 16.36
C SER A 122 5.33 14.06 15.29
N GLY A 123 4.18 14.71 15.14
CA GLY A 123 3.17 14.40 14.13
C GLY A 123 3.64 14.75 12.72
N VAL A 124 4.22 15.95 12.56
CA VAL A 124 4.76 16.43 11.28
C VAL A 124 5.90 15.54 10.79
N MET A 125 6.82 15.12 11.67
CA MET A 125 7.89 14.19 11.31
C MET A 125 7.35 12.83 10.86
N ARG A 126 6.28 12.33 11.49
CA ARG A 126 5.64 11.07 11.09
C ARG A 126 4.97 11.20 9.72
N VAL A 127 4.29 12.31 9.48
CA VAL A 127 3.67 12.62 8.18
C VAL A 127 4.73 12.75 7.10
N MET A 128 5.82 13.48 7.34
CA MET A 128 6.95 13.58 6.40
C MET A 128 7.58 12.22 6.08
N ARG A 129 7.71 11.31 7.06
CA ARG A 129 8.19 9.94 6.82
C ARG A 129 7.27 9.16 5.89
N ILE A 130 5.96 9.25 6.09
CA ILE A 130 4.98 8.57 5.22
C ILE A 130 5.00 9.19 3.81
N LEU A 131 5.07 10.53 3.73
CA LEU A 131 5.10 11.27 2.46
C LEU A 131 6.37 10.99 1.65
N ARG A 132 7.51 10.66 2.27
CA ARG A 132 8.67 10.11 1.54
C ARG A 132 8.31 8.88 0.71
N GLY A 133 7.40 8.03 1.19
CA GLY A 133 6.88 6.88 0.44
C GLY A 133 6.05 7.28 -0.78
N VAL A 134 5.37 8.44 -0.75
CA VAL A 134 4.61 8.98 -1.88
C VAL A 134 5.54 9.34 -3.05
N LYS A 135 6.81 9.67 -2.80
CA LYS A 135 7.79 9.88 -3.89
C LYS A 135 7.94 8.66 -4.78
N VAL A 136 7.84 7.45 -4.21
CA VAL A 136 7.90 6.18 -4.97
C VAL A 136 6.68 6.02 -5.88
N MET A 137 5.50 6.51 -5.47
CA MET A 137 4.29 6.46 -6.29
C MET A 137 4.42 7.24 -7.61
N ARG A 138 5.39 8.15 -7.73
CA ARG A 138 5.69 8.87 -8.99
C ARG A 138 6.18 7.92 -10.09
N LEU A 139 6.83 6.81 -9.72
CA LEU A 139 7.25 5.77 -10.66
C LEU A 139 6.07 5.10 -11.34
N ILE A 140 4.96 4.91 -10.60
CA ILE A 140 3.75 4.28 -11.12
C ILE A 140 3.16 5.10 -12.27
N ARG A 141 3.41 6.42 -12.31
CA ARG A 141 2.98 7.27 -13.42
C ARG A 141 3.60 6.86 -14.75
N ALA A 142 4.82 6.31 -14.75
CA ALA A 142 5.46 5.83 -15.98
C ALA A 142 4.60 4.76 -16.67
N VAL A 143 3.89 3.94 -15.89
CA VAL A 143 3.00 2.89 -16.40
C VAL A 143 1.94 3.45 -17.33
N ARG A 144 1.41 4.64 -17.06
CA ARG A 144 0.36 5.25 -17.89
C ARG A 144 0.83 5.65 -19.30
N TYR A 145 2.13 5.71 -19.55
CA TYR A 145 2.68 6.06 -20.87
C TYR A 145 3.07 4.82 -21.67
N ALA A 146 3.05 3.63 -21.05
CA ALA A 146 3.40 2.38 -21.69
C ALA A 146 2.16 1.45 -21.71
N ASP A 147 1.54 1.32 -22.87
CA ASP A 147 0.29 0.55 -23.03
C ASP A 147 0.46 -0.92 -22.59
N GLU A 148 1.62 -1.52 -22.86
CA GLU A 148 1.95 -2.88 -22.42
C GLU A 148 1.96 -3.01 -20.89
N LEU A 149 2.55 -2.03 -20.19
CA LEU A 149 2.58 -2.02 -18.73
C LEU A 149 1.17 -1.81 -18.14
N GLN A 150 0.34 -0.97 -18.77
CA GLN A 150 -1.06 -0.81 -18.34
C GLN A 150 -1.84 -2.11 -18.45
N LEU A 151 -1.61 -2.87 -19.54
CA LEU A 151 -2.25 -4.17 -19.74
C LEU A 151 -1.81 -5.14 -18.65
N VAL A 152 -0.51 -5.25 -18.40
CA VAL A 152 0.04 -6.13 -17.34
C VAL A 152 -0.54 -5.77 -15.98
N VAL A 153 -0.56 -4.48 -15.61
CA VAL A 153 -1.16 -4.03 -14.34
C VAL A 153 -2.66 -4.35 -14.28
N SER A 154 -3.39 -4.14 -15.38
CA SER A 154 -4.82 -4.46 -15.43
C SER A 154 -5.07 -5.96 -15.24
N CYS A 155 -4.25 -6.82 -15.85
CA CYS A 155 -4.29 -8.27 -15.65
C CYS A 155 -3.98 -8.65 -14.20
N LEU A 156 -2.99 -8.02 -13.57
CA LEU A 156 -2.66 -8.22 -12.16
C LEU A 156 -3.81 -7.80 -11.23
N LEU A 157 -4.43 -6.64 -11.47
CA LEU A 157 -5.57 -6.19 -10.66
C LEU A 157 -6.78 -7.14 -10.82
N LEU A 158 -6.97 -7.69 -12.02
CA LEU A 158 -8.02 -8.67 -12.26
C LEU A 158 -7.74 -10.01 -11.57
N SER A 159 -6.48 -10.50 -11.60
CA SER A 159 -6.11 -11.73 -10.92
C SER A 159 -6.15 -11.58 -9.40
N LEU A 160 -5.84 -10.39 -8.87
CA LEU A 160 -6.00 -10.07 -7.45
C LEU A 160 -7.44 -10.26 -6.98
N ARG A 161 -8.44 -9.91 -7.80
CA ARG A 161 -9.85 -10.15 -7.43
C ARG A 161 -10.12 -11.64 -7.17
N THR A 162 -9.66 -12.52 -8.04
CA THR A 162 -9.82 -13.97 -7.87
C THR A 162 -8.98 -14.48 -6.69
N PHE A 163 -7.77 -13.96 -6.54
CA PHE A 163 -6.90 -14.26 -5.40
C PHE A 163 -7.55 -13.88 -4.07
N MET A 164 -8.28 -12.75 -3.99
CA MET A 164 -9.00 -12.36 -2.78
C MET A 164 -10.12 -13.34 -2.41
N TRP A 165 -10.80 -13.94 -3.39
CA TRP A 165 -11.76 -15.00 -3.13
C TRP A 165 -11.09 -16.27 -2.61
N ALA A 166 -9.97 -16.69 -3.22
CA ALA A 166 -9.19 -17.82 -2.75
C ALA A 166 -8.66 -17.60 -1.33
N LEU A 167 -8.15 -16.40 -1.03
CA LEU A 167 -7.71 -15.99 0.30
C LEU A 167 -8.87 -15.99 1.30
N SER A 168 -10.05 -15.52 0.90
CA SER A 168 -11.24 -15.57 1.75
C SER A 168 -11.65 -17.01 2.09
N LEU A 169 -11.63 -17.92 1.12
CA LEU A 169 -11.88 -19.35 1.35
C LEU A 169 -10.83 -19.97 2.27
N LEU A 170 -9.57 -19.58 2.12
CA LEU A 170 -8.49 -20.02 2.99
C LEU A 170 -8.71 -19.58 4.43
N VAL A 171 -9.02 -18.30 4.66
CA VAL A 171 -9.32 -17.76 5.99
C VAL A 171 -10.55 -18.44 6.60
N MET A 172 -11.60 -18.70 5.80
CA MET A 172 -12.79 -19.43 6.27
C MET A 172 -12.46 -20.86 6.68
N THR A 173 -11.60 -21.55 5.92
CA THR A 173 -11.18 -22.92 6.27
C THR A 173 -10.38 -22.94 7.57
N ILE A 174 -9.46 -21.99 7.74
CA ILE A 174 -8.69 -21.81 8.98
C ILE A 174 -9.64 -21.52 10.15
N TYR A 175 -10.63 -20.65 9.96
CA TYR A 175 -11.61 -20.28 10.98
C TYR A 175 -12.46 -21.48 11.44
N VAL A 176 -12.98 -22.27 10.50
CA VAL A 176 -13.79 -23.46 10.82
C VAL A 176 -12.96 -24.50 11.57
N MET A 177 -11.73 -24.77 11.13
CA MET A 177 -10.84 -25.69 11.83
C MET A 177 -10.47 -25.19 13.23
N ALA A 178 -10.17 -23.90 13.37
CA ALA A 178 -9.89 -23.29 14.67
C ALA A 178 -11.08 -23.40 15.63
N ILE A 179 -12.32 -23.19 15.16
CA ILE A 179 -13.53 -23.41 15.99
C ILE A 179 -13.61 -24.86 16.44
N TYR A 180 -13.50 -25.80 15.50
CA TYR A 180 -13.65 -27.22 15.79
C TYR A 180 -12.65 -27.68 16.86
N VAL A 181 -11.36 -27.36 16.69
CA VAL A 181 -10.33 -27.75 17.65
C VAL A 181 -10.48 -27.02 18.97
N THR A 182 -10.76 -25.72 18.96
CA THR A 182 -11.00 -24.95 20.21
C THR A 182 -12.18 -25.50 20.99
N GLN A 183 -13.25 -25.92 20.31
CA GLN A 183 -14.40 -26.55 20.94
C GLN A 183 -14.05 -27.91 21.52
N ALA A 184 -13.28 -28.74 20.81
CA ALA A 184 -12.81 -30.03 21.31
C ALA A 184 -11.95 -29.88 22.57
N VAL A 185 -10.98 -28.95 22.54
CA VAL A 185 -10.14 -28.62 23.70
C VAL A 185 -10.98 -28.07 24.85
N TYR A 186 -11.96 -27.21 24.57
CA TYR A 186 -12.85 -26.67 25.60
C TYR A 186 -13.63 -27.77 26.33
N VAL A 187 -14.21 -28.72 25.58
CA VAL A 187 -14.94 -29.85 26.16
C VAL A 187 -14.01 -30.73 27.00
N TYR A 188 -12.81 -31.07 26.48
CA TYR A 188 -11.82 -31.86 27.22
C TYR A 188 -11.44 -31.22 28.56
N ARG A 189 -11.19 -29.90 28.56
CA ARG A 189 -10.82 -29.14 29.76
C ARG A 189 -11.96 -29.01 30.77
N LEU A 190 -13.22 -29.10 30.32
CA LEU A 190 -14.39 -29.09 31.20
C LEU A 190 -14.54 -30.43 31.92
N GLU A 191 -14.26 -31.53 31.22
CA GLU A 191 -14.30 -32.88 31.78
C GLU A 191 -13.09 -33.17 32.68
N ASN A 192 -11.93 -32.57 32.38
CA ASN A 192 -10.66 -32.78 33.09
C ASN A 192 -10.12 -31.45 33.64
N PRO A 193 -10.73 -30.91 34.71
CA PRO A 193 -10.34 -29.62 35.26
C PRO A 193 -8.91 -29.63 35.82
N PRO A 194 -8.20 -28.49 35.75
CA PRO A 194 -6.86 -28.38 36.32
C PRO A 194 -6.88 -28.62 37.84
N GLY A 195 -5.88 -29.33 38.35
CA GLY A 195 -5.71 -29.68 39.76
C GLY A 195 -6.22 -31.08 40.17
N GLU A 196 -6.74 -31.88 39.23
CA GLU A 196 -7.19 -33.25 39.51
C GLU A 196 -6.01 -34.26 39.55
N SER A 197 -5.03 -34.11 38.67
CA SER A 197 -3.83 -34.97 38.58
C SER A 197 -2.69 -34.26 37.86
N PRO A 198 -1.41 -34.51 38.22
CA PRO A 198 -0.26 -33.92 37.53
C PRO A 198 -0.21 -34.28 36.03
N ALA A 199 -0.78 -35.41 35.62
CA ALA A 199 -0.88 -35.78 34.20
C ALA A 199 -1.89 -34.91 33.44
N THR A 200 -3.01 -34.59 34.08
CA THR A 200 -4.07 -33.73 33.54
C THR A 200 -3.61 -32.28 33.41
N ASP A 201 -2.83 -31.79 34.36
CA ASP A 201 -2.27 -30.43 34.32
C ASP A 201 -1.30 -30.25 33.14
N LEU A 202 -0.45 -31.24 32.88
CA LEU A 202 0.45 -31.24 31.72
C LEU A 202 -0.31 -31.27 30.39
N ALA A 203 -1.38 -32.07 30.30
CA ALA A 203 -2.22 -32.13 29.10
C ALA A 203 -2.91 -30.77 28.84
N ASN A 204 -3.45 -30.15 29.90
CA ASN A 204 -4.10 -28.85 29.83
C ASN A 204 -3.13 -27.74 29.43
N GLU A 205 -1.90 -27.74 29.93
CA GLU A 205 -0.87 -26.76 29.57
C GLU A 205 -0.50 -26.84 28.08
N ARG A 206 -0.26 -28.06 27.56
CA ARG A 206 0.08 -28.29 26.15
C ARG A 206 -1.06 -27.95 25.19
N LEU A 207 -2.29 -28.28 25.57
CA LEU A 207 -3.47 -27.90 24.79
C LEU A 207 -3.71 -26.39 24.83
N GLU A 208 -3.42 -25.74 25.95
CA GLU A 208 -3.59 -24.29 26.10
C GLU A 208 -2.59 -23.48 25.27
N GLU A 209 -1.37 -23.99 25.07
CA GLU A 209 -0.33 -23.34 24.26
C GLU A 209 -0.81 -22.98 22.85
N PHE A 210 -1.48 -23.92 22.18
CA PHE A 210 -1.92 -23.76 20.79
C PHE A 210 -3.43 -23.51 20.63
N TRP A 211 -4.27 -24.01 21.54
CA TRP A 211 -5.71 -24.12 21.29
C TRP A 211 -6.60 -23.50 22.38
N GLY A 212 -6.07 -23.20 23.57
CA GLY A 212 -6.87 -22.82 24.74
C GLY A 212 -6.92 -21.33 25.08
N ARG A 213 -5.99 -20.51 24.56
CA ARG A 213 -5.89 -19.06 24.90
C ARG A 213 -6.87 -18.16 24.13
N GLY A 214 -7.65 -18.72 23.20
CA GLY A 214 -8.69 -18.03 22.46
C GLY A 214 -8.66 -18.30 20.96
N LEU A 215 -9.78 -18.00 20.28
CA LEU A 215 -9.99 -18.38 18.88
C LEU A 215 -8.93 -17.80 17.92
N LEU A 216 -8.48 -16.57 18.14
CA LEU A 216 -7.45 -15.94 17.29
C LEU A 216 -6.10 -16.66 17.38
N ILE A 217 -5.77 -17.23 18.55
CA ILE A 217 -4.54 -17.98 18.74
C ILE A 217 -4.66 -19.34 18.04
N SER A 218 -5.80 -20.03 18.19
CA SER A 218 -6.08 -21.26 17.42
C SER A 218 -6.02 -21.03 15.91
N MET A 219 -6.56 -19.91 15.41
CA MET A 219 -6.43 -19.53 14.00
C MET A 219 -4.98 -19.27 13.59
N LEU A 220 -4.21 -18.61 14.46
CA LEU A 220 -2.78 -18.35 14.24
C LEU A 220 -1.98 -19.65 14.21
N SER A 221 -2.26 -20.61 15.10
CA SER A 221 -1.59 -21.91 15.15
C SER A 221 -1.85 -22.73 13.88
N VAL A 222 -3.08 -22.75 13.38
CA VAL A 222 -3.41 -23.39 12.09
C VAL A 222 -2.71 -22.67 10.93
N PHE A 223 -2.67 -21.33 10.95
CA PHE A 223 -1.96 -20.56 9.93
C PHE A 223 -0.44 -20.79 9.97
N GLN A 224 0.15 -20.90 11.16
CA GLN A 224 1.57 -21.20 11.35
C GLN A 224 1.91 -22.62 10.87
N ALA A 225 1.07 -23.60 11.17
CA ALA A 225 1.23 -24.97 10.65
C ALA A 225 1.14 -25.01 9.12
N LEU A 226 0.21 -24.26 8.52
CA LEU A 226 0.04 -24.20 7.06
C LEU A 226 1.20 -23.50 6.35
N THR A 227 1.75 -22.43 6.93
CA THR A 227 2.82 -21.62 6.33
C THR A 227 4.23 -22.12 6.65
N GLY A 228 4.35 -23.18 7.46
CA GLY A 228 5.63 -23.76 7.87
C GLY A 228 6.35 -22.96 8.96
N GLY A 229 5.62 -22.17 9.75
CA GLY A 229 6.16 -21.46 10.91
C GLY A 229 6.38 -22.35 12.14
N VAL A 230 5.50 -23.33 12.34
CA VAL A 230 5.62 -24.39 13.36
C VAL A 230 5.34 -25.72 12.65
N ASP A 231 6.00 -26.80 13.05
CA ASP A 231 5.70 -28.11 12.49
C ASP A 231 4.25 -28.48 12.82
N TRP A 232 3.49 -28.94 11.82
CA TRP A 232 2.13 -29.39 12.01
C TRP A 232 2.08 -30.57 13.00
N GLY A 233 3.16 -31.36 13.07
CA GLY A 233 3.31 -32.45 14.03
C GLY A 233 3.24 -31.97 15.48
N ASP A 234 3.94 -30.88 15.82
CA ASP A 234 3.96 -30.33 17.18
C ASP A 234 2.59 -29.78 17.61
N VAL A 235 1.86 -29.20 16.66
CA VAL A 235 0.52 -28.64 16.87
C VAL A 235 -0.55 -29.73 17.01
N CYS A 236 -0.38 -30.85 16.29
CA CYS A 236 -1.30 -32.00 16.33
C CYS A 236 -1.00 -32.99 17.47
N ALA A 237 0.25 -33.12 17.91
CA ALA A 237 0.67 -34.03 18.98
C ALA A 237 -0.22 -33.97 20.24
N PRO A 238 -0.49 -32.80 20.86
CA PRO A 238 -1.34 -32.76 22.05
C PRO A 238 -2.81 -33.13 21.75
N LEU A 239 -3.29 -32.96 20.52
CA LEU A 239 -4.65 -33.39 20.14
C LEU A 239 -4.72 -34.91 20.05
N ILE A 240 -3.70 -35.56 19.49
CA ILE A 240 -3.62 -37.02 19.36
C ILE A 240 -3.39 -37.65 20.73
N ASP A 241 -2.51 -37.09 21.54
CA ASP A 241 -2.15 -37.70 22.82
C ASP A 241 -3.27 -37.64 23.88
N TYR A 242 -4.17 -36.65 23.78
CA TYR A 242 -5.14 -36.35 24.84
C TYR A 242 -6.61 -36.32 24.41
N ILE A 243 -6.92 -36.07 23.13
CA ILE A 243 -8.30 -35.85 22.66
C ILE A 243 -8.79 -36.96 21.71
N SER A 244 -7.90 -37.67 20.99
CA SER A 244 -8.29 -38.79 20.11
C SER A 244 -8.51 -40.08 20.88
#